data_AF-A0A917HS91-F1
#
_entry.id   AF-A0A917HS91-F1
#
_cell.length_a   1.000
_cell.length_b   1.000
_cell.length_c   1.000
_cell.angle_alpha   90.00
_cell.angle_beta   90.00
_cell.angle_gamma   90.00
#
_symmetry.space_group_name_H-M   'P 1'
#
loop_
_entity.id
_entity.type
_entity.pdbx_description
1 polymer ?
#
loop_
_entity_poly.entity_id
_entity_poly.type
_entity_poly.pdbx_seq_one_letter_code
_entity_poly.pdbx_strand_id
1 'polypeptide(L)'
;MTNISVKKAAIILSASIVLATFSGQAWANQGTTAAAPAAITKADIKNPYYVAGIDDPAEFTTYYAKLQKAVKDNKPEEVAKLISYPMNLNKDNKTYAISNKDEFIKKYDRIFTSRVREQLLAQKADKVFVNWKGIMVGEGDLWIGKQDNKLGVIAVNVINNPYEAAGIKNAIEFEHFLNKLQKDVSKGNKSEVAISIAFPLTVNHNGLEIKSKKEFMAKYDKIMTAKIKKKLLAQKADKVVVNWKGVMVGNGEIWIGQIGEQIKVFALNQ
;
A
#
# COMPACT_ATOMS: atom_id res chain seq x y z
N MET A 1 40.50 -23.80 19.26
CA MET A 1 40.69 -24.13 17.82
C MET A 1 39.30 -24.53 17.34
N THR A 2 38.60 -23.89 16.42
CA THR A 2 38.97 -23.07 15.25
C THR A 2 37.85 -22.05 14.99
N ASN A 3 38.25 -20.84 14.59
CA ASN A 3 37.44 -19.73 14.11
C ASN A 3 36.97 -19.99 12.68
N ILE A 4 35.72 -19.67 12.31
CA ILE A 4 35.40 -19.18 10.96
C ILE A 4 34.35 -18.07 11.05
N SER A 5 34.82 -16.86 10.75
CA SER A 5 34.05 -15.68 10.37
C SER A 5 34.09 -15.57 8.85
N VAL A 6 33.11 -14.90 8.25
CA VAL A 6 33.28 -13.81 7.24
C VAL A 6 32.14 -13.77 6.20
N LYS A 7 31.33 -12.72 6.38
CA LYS A 7 30.87 -11.67 5.45
C LYS A 7 30.01 -11.97 4.19
N LYS A 8 29.04 -11.07 4.08
CA LYS A 8 28.14 -10.74 2.97
C LYS A 8 28.90 -10.29 1.72
N ALA A 9 28.43 -10.71 0.55
CA ALA A 9 28.86 -10.17 -0.75
C ALA A 9 27.68 -9.43 -1.41
N ALA A 10 27.90 -8.15 -1.72
CA ALA A 10 27.16 -7.39 -2.70
C ALA A 10 28.11 -7.18 -3.88
N ILE A 11 27.68 -7.50 -5.10
CA ILE A 11 28.43 -7.21 -6.33
C ILE A 11 27.47 -6.57 -7.32
N ILE A 12 27.70 -5.28 -7.56
CA ILE A 12 27.21 -4.51 -8.70
C ILE A 12 28.25 -4.71 -9.80
N LEU A 13 27.84 -5.17 -10.99
CA LEU A 13 28.68 -5.17 -12.18
C LEU A 13 27.89 -4.65 -13.37
N SER A 14 28.15 -3.39 -13.70
CA SER A 14 27.84 -2.74 -14.97
C SER A 14 28.79 -3.26 -16.05
N ALA A 15 28.26 -3.84 -17.13
CA ALA A 15 29.05 -4.30 -18.27
C ALA A 15 29.04 -3.25 -19.39
N SER A 16 30.22 -2.67 -19.67
CA SER A 16 30.49 -1.90 -20.89
C SER A 16 31.04 -2.89 -21.93
N ILE A 17 30.32 -3.07 -23.04
CA ILE A 17 30.74 -3.94 -24.14
C ILE A 17 31.59 -3.14 -25.13
N VAL A 18 32.86 -3.53 -25.27
CA VAL A 18 33.75 -3.10 -26.37
C VAL A 18 33.54 -4.09 -27.52
N LEU A 19 33.16 -3.59 -28.70
CA LEU A 19 33.08 -4.36 -29.93
C LEU A 19 34.47 -4.43 -30.58
N ALA A 20 35.06 -5.63 -30.65
CA ALA A 20 36.19 -5.93 -31.51
C ALA A 20 35.70 -6.83 -32.67
N THR A 21 35.92 -6.36 -33.89
CA THR A 21 35.64 -7.08 -35.13
C THR A 21 36.77 -8.07 -35.43
N PHE A 22 36.47 -9.35 -35.57
CA PHE A 22 37.34 -10.33 -36.21
C PHE A 22 36.60 -11.05 -37.32
N SER A 23 37.23 -11.08 -38.50
CA SER A 23 36.84 -11.77 -39.70
C SER A 23 37.41 -13.18 -39.74
N GLY A 24 36.60 -14.16 -40.16
CA GLY A 24 37.07 -15.28 -40.97
C GLY A 24 37.18 -16.68 -40.33
N GLN A 25 36.35 -17.56 -40.88
CA GLN A 25 36.48 -19.02 -41.05
C GLN A 25 35.87 -19.98 -40.00
N ALA A 26 34.86 -20.67 -40.53
CA ALA A 26 33.98 -21.68 -39.96
C ALA A 26 34.67 -22.95 -39.46
N TRP A 27 34.14 -23.47 -38.35
CA TRP A 27 33.84 -24.88 -38.16
C TRP A 27 32.40 -25.00 -37.70
N ALA A 28 31.60 -25.79 -38.41
CA ALA A 28 30.22 -26.07 -38.08
C ALA A 28 30.13 -27.03 -36.89
N ASN A 29 29.31 -26.69 -35.89
CA ASN A 29 28.68 -27.66 -35.00
C ASN A 29 27.24 -27.20 -34.77
N GLN A 30 26.29 -27.96 -35.31
CA GLN A 30 24.87 -27.81 -34.99
C GLN A 30 24.60 -28.37 -33.60
N GLY A 31 23.67 -27.74 -32.87
CA GLY A 31 22.79 -28.51 -32.02
C GLY A 31 22.51 -28.03 -30.59
N THR A 32 22.44 -26.72 -30.31
CA THR A 32 21.56 -26.24 -29.22
C THR A 32 21.15 -24.79 -29.49
N THR A 33 20.01 -24.57 -30.14
CA THR A 33 19.35 -23.26 -30.16
C THR A 33 18.73 -23.02 -28.79
N ALA A 34 19.54 -22.54 -27.84
CA ALA A 34 19.00 -21.76 -26.74
C ALA A 34 18.47 -20.46 -27.36
N ALA A 35 17.15 -20.35 -27.47
CA ALA A 35 16.52 -19.11 -27.92
C ALA A 35 16.97 -17.98 -26.99
N ALA A 36 17.70 -17.00 -27.54
CA ALA A 36 18.02 -15.79 -26.81
C ALA A 36 16.70 -15.16 -26.33
N PRO A 37 16.62 -14.66 -25.08
CA PRO A 37 15.44 -13.92 -24.65
C PRO A 37 15.21 -12.78 -25.65
N ALA A 38 13.98 -12.71 -26.17
CA ALA A 38 13.61 -11.74 -27.20
C ALA A 38 14.03 -10.33 -26.77
N ALA A 39 14.77 -9.65 -27.64
CA ALA A 39 15.18 -8.27 -27.41
C ALA A 39 13.92 -7.39 -27.34
N ILE A 40 13.75 -6.71 -26.22
CA ILE A 40 12.67 -5.75 -25.96
C ILE A 40 12.72 -4.66 -27.06
N THR A 41 11.66 -4.54 -27.84
CA THR A 41 11.55 -3.58 -28.94
C THR A 41 11.11 -2.21 -28.41
N LYS A 42 11.37 -1.14 -29.18
CA LYS A 42 10.94 0.23 -28.82
C LYS A 42 9.41 0.38 -28.63
N ALA A 43 8.60 -0.56 -29.13
CA ALA A 43 7.15 -0.59 -28.89
C ALA A 43 6.81 -1.00 -27.44
N ASP A 44 7.65 -1.85 -26.82
CA ASP A 44 7.46 -2.35 -25.45
C ASP A 44 7.65 -1.25 -24.38
N ILE A 45 8.33 -0.14 -24.73
CA ILE A 45 8.48 1.03 -23.84
C ILE A 45 7.21 1.90 -23.82
N LYS A 46 6.30 1.77 -24.80
CA LYS A 46 5.06 2.58 -24.86
C LYS A 46 3.86 1.93 -24.16
N ASN A 47 3.86 0.62 -23.93
CA ASN A 47 2.76 -0.06 -23.28
C ASN A 47 3.03 -0.20 -21.77
N PRO A 48 2.32 0.56 -20.90
CA PRO A 48 2.55 0.51 -19.46
C PRO A 48 2.17 -0.83 -18.83
N TYR A 49 1.45 -1.70 -19.53
CA TYR A 49 0.95 -2.98 -19.04
C TYR A 49 1.73 -4.20 -19.55
N TYR A 50 2.73 -3.99 -20.42
CA TYR A 50 3.47 -5.08 -21.07
C TYR A 50 4.07 -6.05 -20.07
N VAL A 51 4.68 -5.53 -18.98
CA VAL A 51 5.29 -6.37 -17.95
C VAL A 51 4.29 -7.27 -17.23
N ALA A 52 2.99 -6.95 -17.26
CA ALA A 52 1.91 -7.77 -16.72
C ALA A 52 1.37 -8.83 -17.71
N GLY A 53 2.02 -8.98 -18.87
CA GLY A 53 1.60 -9.92 -19.93
C GLY A 53 0.40 -9.42 -20.75
N ILE A 54 0.19 -8.10 -20.80
CA ILE A 54 -0.88 -7.48 -21.60
C ILE A 54 -0.23 -6.74 -22.76
N ASP A 55 -0.30 -7.33 -23.95
CA ASP A 55 0.35 -6.81 -25.16
C ASP A 55 -0.33 -5.56 -25.73
N ASP A 56 -1.66 -5.48 -25.60
CA ASP A 56 -2.46 -4.35 -26.08
C ASP A 56 -2.99 -3.49 -24.91
N PRO A 57 -2.57 -2.21 -24.78
CA PRO A 57 -3.10 -1.33 -23.73
C PRO A 57 -4.58 -0.99 -23.89
N ALA A 58 -5.15 -1.09 -25.10
CA ALA A 58 -6.58 -0.90 -25.33
C ALA A 58 -7.41 -2.04 -24.70
N GLU A 59 -6.87 -3.28 -24.67
CA GLU A 59 -7.47 -4.44 -24.00
C GLU A 59 -7.72 -4.11 -22.52
N PHE A 60 -6.68 -3.67 -21.80
CA PHE A 60 -6.81 -3.33 -20.39
C PHE A 60 -7.72 -2.14 -20.14
N THR A 61 -7.54 -1.03 -20.86
CA THR A 61 -8.35 0.17 -20.60
C THR A 61 -9.85 -0.06 -20.87
N THR A 62 -10.18 -0.84 -21.90
CA THR A 62 -11.57 -1.26 -22.19
C THR A 62 -12.11 -2.18 -21.10
N TYR A 63 -11.33 -3.18 -20.70
CA TYR A 63 -11.68 -4.10 -19.62
C TYR A 63 -11.91 -3.35 -18.31
N TYR A 64 -11.00 -2.45 -17.95
CA TYR A 64 -11.03 -1.70 -16.71
C TYR A 64 -12.25 -0.77 -16.63
N ALA A 65 -12.59 -0.08 -17.73
CA ALA A 65 -13.80 0.74 -17.81
C ALA A 65 -15.08 -0.10 -17.63
N LYS A 66 -15.14 -1.31 -18.21
CA LYS A 66 -16.26 -2.24 -18.01
C LYS A 66 -16.37 -2.67 -16.55
N LEU A 67 -15.24 -2.99 -15.91
CA LEU A 67 -15.19 -3.37 -14.49
C LEU A 67 -15.68 -2.23 -13.60
N GLN A 68 -15.13 -1.02 -13.77
CA GLN A 68 -15.56 0.16 -13.02
C GLN A 68 -17.06 0.43 -13.20
N LYS A 69 -17.57 0.33 -14.44
CA LYS A 69 -19.00 0.50 -14.70
C LYS A 69 -19.86 -0.55 -14.01
N ALA A 70 -19.51 -1.83 -14.11
CA ALA A 70 -20.27 -2.92 -13.50
C ALA A 70 -20.32 -2.81 -11.97
N VAL A 71 -19.20 -2.40 -11.35
CA VAL A 71 -19.12 -2.15 -9.90
C VAL A 71 -19.90 -0.91 -9.50
N LYS A 72 -19.80 0.20 -10.26
CA LYS A 72 -20.56 1.43 -10.01
C LYS A 72 -22.06 1.21 -10.09
N ASP A 73 -22.51 0.43 -11.06
CA ASP A 73 -23.93 0.10 -11.26
C ASP A 73 -24.42 -1.00 -10.29
N ASN A 74 -23.56 -1.51 -9.39
CA ASN A 74 -23.83 -2.63 -8.47
C ASN A 74 -24.41 -3.87 -9.17
N LYS A 75 -23.79 -4.32 -10.26
CA LYS A 75 -24.21 -5.48 -11.08
C LYS A 75 -23.31 -6.69 -10.83
N PRO A 76 -23.55 -7.50 -9.78
CA PRO A 76 -22.67 -8.61 -9.42
C PRO A 76 -22.52 -9.63 -10.55
N GLU A 77 -23.55 -9.88 -11.34
CA GLU A 77 -23.51 -10.83 -12.46
C GLU A 77 -22.58 -10.36 -13.59
N GLU A 78 -22.50 -9.05 -13.82
CA GLU A 78 -21.60 -8.46 -14.82
C GLU A 78 -20.16 -8.43 -14.30
N VAL A 79 -19.96 -8.09 -13.03
CA VAL A 79 -18.62 -8.17 -12.41
C VAL A 79 -18.12 -9.62 -12.45
N ALA A 80 -18.99 -10.60 -12.16
CA ALA A 80 -18.63 -12.01 -12.13
C ALA A 80 -18.09 -12.53 -13.49
N LYS A 81 -18.48 -11.93 -14.62
CA LYS A 81 -17.95 -12.26 -15.96
C LYS A 81 -16.51 -11.77 -16.14
N LEU A 82 -16.15 -10.68 -15.46
CA LEU A 82 -14.85 -10.02 -15.50
C LEU A 82 -13.84 -10.61 -14.49
N ILE A 83 -14.25 -11.61 -13.69
CA ILE A 83 -13.34 -12.33 -12.81
C ILE A 83 -12.62 -13.43 -13.59
N SER A 84 -11.33 -13.62 -13.30
CA SER A 84 -10.60 -14.80 -13.74
C SER A 84 -10.64 -15.84 -12.61
N TYR A 85 -11.25 -17.00 -12.89
CA TYR A 85 -11.42 -18.05 -11.90
C TYR A 85 -10.37 -19.15 -12.09
N PRO A 86 -9.86 -19.75 -10.99
CA PRO A 86 -10.11 -19.38 -9.61
C PRO A 86 -9.44 -18.05 -9.22
N MET A 87 -10.15 -17.22 -8.47
CA MET A 87 -9.65 -15.94 -7.97
C MET A 87 -9.28 -16.07 -6.49
N ASN A 88 -8.19 -15.42 -6.08
CA ASN A 88 -7.80 -15.36 -4.67
C ASN A 88 -8.56 -14.27 -3.90
N LEU A 89 -9.19 -14.64 -2.80
CA LEU A 89 -9.68 -13.71 -1.77
C LEU A 89 -8.73 -13.77 -0.59
N ASN A 90 -7.99 -12.69 -0.34
CA ASN A 90 -7.12 -12.59 0.84
C ASN A 90 -7.84 -11.80 1.93
N LYS A 91 -8.00 -12.40 3.11
CA LYS A 91 -8.66 -11.78 4.25
C LYS A 91 -8.12 -12.38 5.55
N ASP A 92 -7.89 -11.54 6.56
CA ASP A 92 -7.45 -11.97 7.89
C ASP A 92 -6.19 -12.86 7.85
N ASN A 93 -5.21 -12.48 7.03
CA ASN A 93 -3.98 -13.24 6.76
C ASN A 93 -4.18 -14.66 6.21
N LYS A 94 -5.34 -14.93 5.61
CA LYS A 94 -5.67 -16.19 4.94
C LYS A 94 -6.04 -15.94 3.49
N THR A 95 -5.75 -16.92 2.64
CA THR A 95 -6.15 -16.94 1.23
C THR A 95 -7.25 -17.96 1.03
N TYR A 96 -8.35 -17.54 0.40
CA TYR A 96 -9.47 -18.39 0.02
C TYR A 96 -9.58 -18.36 -1.51
N ALA A 97 -9.72 -19.53 -2.14
CA ALA A 97 -10.02 -19.59 -3.56
C ALA A 97 -11.53 -19.41 -3.77
N ILE A 98 -11.90 -18.51 -4.68
CA ILE A 98 -13.25 -18.41 -5.23
C ILE A 98 -13.23 -19.11 -6.57
N SER A 99 -13.88 -20.26 -6.67
CA SER A 99 -13.66 -21.18 -7.79
C SER A 99 -14.52 -20.89 -9.01
N ASN A 100 -15.66 -20.22 -8.84
CA ASN A 100 -16.60 -20.02 -9.94
C ASN A 100 -17.51 -18.80 -9.73
N LYS A 101 -18.28 -18.51 -10.79
CA LYS A 101 -19.21 -17.39 -10.88
C LYS A 101 -20.28 -17.38 -9.79
N ASP A 102 -20.89 -18.52 -9.50
CA ASP A 102 -21.99 -18.62 -8.55
C ASP A 102 -21.51 -18.38 -7.11
N GLU A 103 -20.34 -18.92 -6.78
CA GLU A 103 -19.68 -18.67 -5.50
C GLU A 103 -19.32 -17.17 -5.34
N PHE A 104 -18.78 -16.55 -6.38
CA PHE A 104 -18.47 -15.13 -6.37
C PHE A 104 -19.70 -14.26 -6.12
N ILE A 105 -20.79 -14.50 -6.85
CA ILE A 105 -22.04 -13.71 -6.73
C ILE A 105 -22.60 -13.83 -5.31
N LYS A 106 -22.65 -15.05 -4.74
CA LYS A 106 -23.11 -15.27 -3.36
C LYS A 106 -22.27 -14.52 -2.32
N LYS A 107 -21.00 -14.27 -2.61
CA LYS A 107 -20.05 -13.61 -1.70
C LYS A 107 -19.71 -12.18 -2.14
N TYR A 108 -20.43 -11.61 -3.11
CA TYR A 108 -20.02 -10.38 -3.79
C TYR A 108 -19.72 -9.24 -2.81
N ASP A 109 -20.62 -8.94 -1.88
CA ASP A 109 -20.43 -7.85 -0.92
C ASP A 109 -19.32 -8.10 0.12
N ARG A 110 -18.95 -9.38 0.32
CA ARG A 110 -17.83 -9.77 1.19
C ARG A 110 -16.49 -9.69 0.46
N ILE A 111 -16.50 -9.75 -0.86
CA ILE A 111 -15.32 -9.67 -1.72
C ILE A 111 -15.09 -8.21 -2.11
N PHE A 112 -16.05 -7.60 -2.81
CA PHE A 112 -16.07 -6.19 -3.16
C PHE A 112 -16.65 -5.39 -2.00
N THR A 113 -15.89 -5.21 -0.92
CA THR A 113 -16.33 -4.35 0.19
C THR A 113 -16.44 -2.88 -0.26
N SER A 114 -17.05 -2.01 0.56
CA SER A 114 -17.12 -0.56 0.26
C SER A 114 -15.74 0.02 -0.08
N ARG A 115 -14.70 -0.33 0.70
CA ARG A 115 -13.31 0.06 0.44
C ARG A 115 -12.83 -0.40 -0.94
N VAL A 116 -12.99 -1.67 -1.29
CA VAL A 116 -12.54 -2.20 -2.60
C VAL A 116 -13.24 -1.46 -3.75
N ARG A 117 -14.55 -1.21 -3.61
CA ARG A 117 -15.32 -0.45 -4.61
C ARG A 117 -14.83 0.99 -4.75
N GLU A 118 -14.63 1.68 -3.64
CA GLU A 118 -14.12 3.06 -3.62
C GLU A 118 -12.74 3.16 -4.26
N GLN A 119 -11.81 2.28 -3.91
CA GLN A 119 -10.45 2.25 -4.47
C GLN A 119 -10.48 2.00 -5.97
N LEU A 120 -11.28 1.02 -6.43
CA LEU A 120 -11.45 0.73 -7.85
C LEU A 120 -12.05 1.91 -8.64
N LEU A 121 -13.04 2.60 -8.07
CA LEU A 121 -13.72 3.71 -8.75
C LEU A 121 -12.89 5.01 -8.74
N ALA A 122 -12.06 5.22 -7.72
CA ALA A 122 -11.18 6.39 -7.63
C ALA A 122 -9.90 6.24 -8.50
N GLN A 123 -9.42 5.01 -8.68
CA GLN A 123 -8.17 4.73 -9.38
C GLN A 123 -8.31 4.90 -10.90
N LYS A 124 -7.48 5.77 -11.48
CA LYS A 124 -7.37 5.95 -12.95
C LYS A 124 -6.52 4.84 -13.58
N ALA A 125 -6.92 4.40 -14.77
CA ALA A 125 -6.25 3.32 -15.51
C ALA A 125 -4.77 3.62 -15.81
N ASP A 126 -4.43 4.88 -16.09
CA ASP A 126 -3.05 5.32 -16.39
C ASP A 126 -2.20 5.60 -15.14
N LYS A 127 -2.76 5.42 -13.94
CA LYS A 127 -2.09 5.63 -12.65
C LYS A 127 -2.03 4.37 -11.79
N VAL A 128 -2.32 3.22 -12.36
CA VAL A 128 -2.19 1.93 -11.69
C VAL A 128 -0.73 1.56 -11.51
N PHE A 129 -0.45 0.75 -10.49
CA PHE A 129 0.85 0.12 -10.34
C PHE A 129 0.87 -1.18 -11.14
N VAL A 130 1.96 -1.44 -11.89
CA VAL A 130 2.08 -2.59 -12.78
C VAL A 130 3.37 -3.33 -12.49
N ASN A 131 3.29 -4.66 -12.40
CA ASN A 131 4.46 -5.54 -12.38
C ASN A 131 4.14 -6.89 -13.06
N TRP A 132 5.09 -7.83 -13.00
CA TRP A 132 4.94 -9.17 -13.58
C TRP A 132 3.82 -10.03 -12.99
N LYS A 133 3.30 -9.68 -11.80
CA LYS A 133 2.16 -10.36 -11.19
C LYS A 133 0.81 -9.82 -11.66
N GLY A 134 0.80 -8.67 -12.35
CA GLY A 134 -0.41 -8.03 -12.82
C GLY A 134 -0.44 -6.52 -12.54
N ILE A 135 -1.65 -5.99 -12.62
CA ILE A 135 -2.00 -4.60 -12.39
C ILE A 135 -2.70 -4.48 -11.04
N MET A 136 -2.16 -3.61 -10.18
CA MET A 136 -2.66 -3.36 -8.84
C MET A 136 -3.54 -2.11 -8.82
N VAL A 137 -4.68 -2.22 -8.15
CA VAL A 137 -5.66 -1.15 -7.94
C VAL A 137 -5.72 -0.81 -6.45
N GLY A 138 -5.81 0.48 -6.14
CA GLY A 138 -5.77 0.97 -4.77
C GLY A 138 -4.42 0.71 -4.12
N GLU A 139 -4.43 0.36 -2.83
CA GLU A 139 -3.25 0.04 -2.05
C GLU A 139 -2.96 -1.46 -2.05
N GLY A 140 -3.32 -2.14 -3.14
CA GLY A 140 -3.31 -3.59 -3.24
C GLY A 140 -4.67 -4.24 -2.99
N ASP A 141 -5.74 -3.47 -2.87
CA ASP A 141 -7.11 -3.95 -2.64
C ASP A 141 -7.58 -4.93 -3.73
N LEU A 142 -7.12 -4.74 -4.98
CA LEU A 142 -7.54 -5.57 -6.11
C LEU A 142 -6.39 -5.75 -7.12
N TRP A 143 -6.26 -6.96 -7.66
CA TRP A 143 -5.27 -7.33 -8.67
C TRP A 143 -5.95 -7.84 -9.94
N ILE A 144 -5.49 -7.35 -11.08
CA ILE A 144 -5.96 -7.72 -12.42
C ILE A 144 -4.79 -8.33 -13.18
N GLY A 145 -5.03 -9.42 -13.89
CA GLY A 145 -4.01 -10.07 -14.73
C GLY A 145 -4.62 -11.06 -15.70
N LYS A 146 -3.76 -11.73 -16.47
CA LYS A 146 -4.17 -12.83 -17.34
C LYS A 146 -3.96 -14.18 -16.64
N GLN A 147 -5.00 -15.00 -16.59
CA GLN A 147 -4.91 -16.42 -16.28
C GLN A 147 -5.57 -17.18 -17.43
N ASP A 148 -4.92 -18.22 -17.94
CA ASP A 148 -5.40 -19.02 -19.09
C ASP A 148 -5.84 -18.16 -20.29
N ASN A 149 -5.03 -17.15 -20.62
CA ASN A 149 -5.27 -16.16 -21.68
C ASN A 149 -6.54 -15.31 -21.50
N LYS A 150 -7.17 -15.34 -20.32
CA LYS A 150 -8.30 -14.50 -19.94
C LYS A 150 -7.84 -13.37 -19.02
N LEU A 151 -8.01 -12.12 -19.47
CA LEU A 151 -7.88 -10.95 -18.61
C LEU A 151 -9.04 -10.89 -17.61
N GLY A 152 -8.72 -10.76 -16.32
CA GLY A 152 -9.73 -10.65 -15.28
C GLY A 152 -9.16 -10.23 -13.93
N VAL A 153 -10.05 -10.02 -12.96
CA VAL A 153 -9.63 -9.87 -11.56
C VAL A 153 -9.12 -11.23 -11.09
N ILE A 154 -7.88 -11.27 -10.61
CA ILE A 154 -7.17 -12.49 -10.17
C ILE A 154 -7.04 -12.57 -8.64
N ALA A 155 -7.11 -11.42 -7.97
CA ALA A 155 -7.18 -11.38 -6.52
C ALA A 155 -7.91 -10.15 -5.98
N VAL A 156 -8.54 -10.31 -4.82
CA VAL A 156 -9.07 -9.21 -4.01
C VAL A 156 -8.55 -9.37 -2.58
N ASN A 157 -8.01 -8.28 -2.04
CA ASN A 157 -7.49 -8.20 -0.69
C ASN A 157 -8.47 -7.40 0.17
N VAL A 158 -9.18 -8.08 1.07
CA VAL A 158 -10.04 -7.43 2.04
C VAL A 158 -9.19 -6.96 3.20
N ILE A 159 -8.79 -5.69 3.12
CA ILE A 159 -8.04 -4.98 4.15
C ILE A 159 -9.05 -4.46 5.17
N ASN A 160 -9.07 -5.04 6.36
CA ASN A 160 -9.81 -4.46 7.48
C ASN A 160 -9.04 -3.23 7.95
N ASN A 161 -9.69 -2.06 8.01
CA ASN A 161 -9.08 -0.87 8.59
C ASN A 161 -9.39 -0.86 10.11
N PRO A 162 -8.39 -1.14 10.98
CA PRO A 162 -8.61 -1.24 12.41
C PRO A 162 -8.95 0.12 13.06
N TYR A 163 -8.79 1.23 12.33
CA TYR A 163 -8.98 2.59 12.81
C TYR A 163 -10.31 3.21 12.36
N GLU A 164 -11.19 2.46 11.67
CA GLU A 164 -12.48 2.98 11.19
C GLU A 164 -13.36 3.52 12.31
N ALA A 165 -13.36 2.86 13.47
CA ALA A 165 -14.11 3.33 14.63
C ALA A 165 -13.67 4.72 15.08
N ALA A 166 -12.41 5.11 14.84
CA ALA A 166 -11.87 6.45 15.11
C ALA A 166 -12.09 7.45 13.96
N GLY A 167 -12.83 7.08 12.92
CA GLY A 167 -13.07 7.90 11.72
C GLY A 167 -11.85 8.03 10.80
N ILE A 168 -10.78 7.28 11.05
CA ILE A 168 -9.57 7.28 10.22
C ILE A 168 -9.84 6.42 8.99
N LYS A 169 -9.73 7.04 7.82
CA LYS A 169 -10.13 6.42 6.55
C LYS A 169 -9.08 5.47 5.99
N ASN A 170 -7.81 5.77 6.24
CA ASN A 170 -6.68 5.04 5.68
C ASN A 170 -5.75 4.52 6.80
N ALA A 171 -5.67 3.20 6.92
CA ALA A 171 -4.82 2.53 7.90
C ALA A 171 -3.32 2.74 7.63
N ILE A 172 -2.91 2.74 6.37
CA ILE A 172 -1.51 2.93 5.97
C ILE A 172 -1.07 4.35 6.31
N GLU A 173 -1.91 5.35 6.03
CA GLU A 173 -1.64 6.74 6.41
C GLU A 173 -1.48 6.90 7.93
N PHE A 174 -2.30 6.21 8.73
CA PHE A 174 -2.15 6.22 10.18
C PHE A 174 -0.82 5.63 10.64
N GLU A 175 -0.42 4.48 10.08
CA GLU A 175 0.86 3.85 10.42
C GLU A 175 2.05 4.73 10.04
N HIS A 176 2.01 5.33 8.85
CA HIS A 176 3.01 6.32 8.43
C HIS A 176 3.04 7.54 9.36
N PHE A 177 1.88 8.06 9.74
CA PHE A 177 1.76 9.17 10.68
C PHE A 177 2.39 8.82 12.04
N LEU A 178 2.04 7.67 12.63
CA LEU A 178 2.54 7.23 13.92
C LEU A 178 4.06 7.06 13.89
N ASN A 179 4.59 6.38 12.85
CA ASN A 179 6.02 6.17 12.67
C ASN A 179 6.77 7.51 12.49
N LYS A 180 6.23 8.45 11.71
CA LYS A 180 6.81 9.80 11.55
C LYS A 180 6.83 10.55 12.88
N LEU A 181 5.71 10.56 13.59
CA LEU A 181 5.59 11.22 14.88
C LEU A 181 6.59 10.66 15.90
N GLN A 182 6.72 9.34 15.99
CA GLN A 182 7.71 8.67 16.84
C GLN A 182 9.14 9.09 16.49
N LYS A 183 9.49 9.09 15.20
CA LYS A 183 10.82 9.50 14.71
C LYS A 183 11.12 10.97 15.03
N ASP A 184 10.14 11.86 14.86
CA ASP A 184 10.33 13.28 15.14
C ASP A 184 10.46 13.54 16.65
N VAL A 185 9.69 12.83 17.48
CA VAL A 185 9.81 12.90 18.94
C VAL A 185 11.15 12.32 19.42
N SER A 186 11.62 11.21 18.87
CA SER A 186 12.90 10.60 19.26
C SER A 186 14.10 11.49 18.93
N LYS A 187 14.00 12.28 17.85
CA LYS A 187 15.02 13.27 17.45
C LYS A 187 14.91 14.60 18.19
N GLY A 188 13.84 14.82 18.95
CA GLY A 188 13.56 16.12 19.56
C GLY A 188 13.19 17.21 18.55
N ASN A 189 12.68 16.84 17.36
CA ASN A 189 12.32 17.78 16.29
C ASN A 189 11.02 18.54 16.61
N LYS A 190 11.08 19.51 17.52
CA LYS A 190 9.91 20.26 18.02
C LYS A 190 9.04 20.83 16.90
N SER A 191 9.66 21.41 15.86
CA SER A 191 8.96 22.00 14.72
C SER A 191 8.17 20.99 13.90
N GLU A 192 8.71 19.78 13.72
CA GLU A 192 8.07 18.68 12.99
C GLU A 192 6.95 18.04 13.81
N VAL A 193 7.18 17.83 15.10
CA VAL A 193 6.13 17.35 16.01
C VAL A 193 4.96 18.34 15.99
N ALA A 194 5.23 19.64 16.01
CA ALA A 194 4.20 20.68 15.96
C ALA A 194 3.37 20.68 14.67
N ILE A 195 3.88 20.12 13.55
CA ILE A 195 3.09 19.91 12.32
C ILE A 195 2.09 18.77 12.49
N SER A 196 2.39 17.79 13.35
CA SER A 196 1.55 16.62 13.62
C SER A 196 0.45 16.90 14.64
N ILE A 197 0.40 18.10 15.22
CA ILE A 197 -0.57 18.54 16.21
C ILE A 197 -1.75 19.25 15.53
N ALA A 198 -2.97 18.92 15.92
CA ALA A 198 -4.16 19.71 15.63
C ALA A 198 -4.27 20.85 16.65
N PHE A 199 -4.58 22.05 16.16
CA PHE A 199 -4.83 23.21 17.00
C PHE A 199 -6.30 23.63 16.91
N PRO A 200 -6.95 23.97 18.04
CA PRO A 200 -6.39 23.95 19.40
C PRO A 200 -6.10 22.53 19.92
N LEU A 201 -4.99 22.37 20.63
CA LEU A 201 -4.59 21.10 21.26
C LEU A 201 -5.07 21.09 22.71
N THR A 202 -5.84 20.07 23.08
CA THR A 202 -6.22 19.83 24.47
C THR A 202 -5.07 19.18 25.23
N VAL A 203 -4.61 19.81 26.32
CA VAL A 203 -3.65 19.22 27.25
C VAL A 203 -4.35 19.01 28.59
N ASN A 204 -4.73 17.77 28.88
CA ASN A 204 -5.44 17.42 30.09
C ASN A 204 -4.49 17.35 31.27
N HIS A 205 -4.19 18.54 31.79
CA HIS A 205 -3.71 18.85 33.12
C HIS A 205 -4.18 20.29 33.40
N ASN A 206 -5.16 20.48 34.28
CA ASN A 206 -5.79 21.78 34.59
C ASN A 206 -6.55 22.46 33.44
N GLY A 207 -7.03 21.71 32.43
CA GLY A 207 -7.84 22.26 31.33
C GLY A 207 -7.06 23.18 30.37
N LEU A 208 -5.73 23.00 30.28
CA LEU A 208 -4.88 23.82 29.42
C LEU A 208 -5.16 23.54 27.93
N GLU A 209 -5.47 24.60 27.19
CA GLU A 209 -5.63 24.56 25.74
C GLU A 209 -4.47 25.30 25.07
N ILE A 210 -3.80 24.65 24.13
CA ILE A 210 -2.71 25.24 23.35
C ILE A 210 -3.28 25.65 22.00
N LYS A 211 -3.32 26.95 21.72
CA LYS A 211 -4.09 27.46 20.58
C LYS A 211 -3.30 27.53 19.28
N SER A 212 -1.98 27.43 19.35
CA SER A 212 -1.13 27.63 18.18
C SER A 212 0.15 26.80 18.19
N LYS A 213 0.69 26.59 16.98
CA LYS A 213 2.01 25.98 16.75
C LYS A 213 3.13 26.69 17.55
N LYS A 214 3.12 28.03 17.58
CA LYS A 214 4.11 28.83 18.30
C LYS A 214 4.05 28.57 19.80
N GLU A 215 2.86 28.55 20.37
CA GLU A 215 2.66 28.27 21.79
C GLU A 215 3.07 26.84 22.16
N PHE A 216 2.71 25.85 21.34
CA PHE A 216 3.13 24.46 21.52
C PHE A 216 4.65 24.32 21.56
N MET A 217 5.37 24.95 20.63
CA MET A 217 6.84 24.89 20.60
C MET A 217 7.48 25.52 21.84
N ALA A 218 6.95 26.67 22.30
CA ALA A 218 7.44 27.34 23.50
C ALA A 218 7.22 26.51 24.78
N LYS A 219 6.12 25.77 24.85
CA LYS A 219 5.75 24.92 25.99
C LYS A 219 6.10 23.44 25.78
N TYR A 220 6.83 23.10 24.71
CA TYR A 220 7.01 21.72 24.26
C TYR A 220 7.50 20.78 25.36
N ASP A 221 8.53 21.17 26.13
CA ASP A 221 9.10 20.30 27.16
C ASP A 221 8.19 20.15 28.39
N LYS A 222 7.30 21.11 28.63
CA LYS A 222 6.24 21.01 29.65
C LYS A 222 5.09 20.12 29.20
N ILE A 223 4.79 20.11 27.90
CA ILE A 223 3.67 19.37 27.30
C ILE A 223 4.07 17.92 26.99
N MET A 224 5.14 17.73 26.22
CA MET A 224 5.72 16.44 25.84
C MET A 224 6.65 15.93 26.93
N THR A 225 6.04 15.55 28.06
CA THR A 225 6.75 15.02 29.23
C THR A 225 7.52 13.73 28.92
N ALA A 226 8.45 13.34 29.79
CA ALA A 226 9.17 12.07 29.66
C ALA A 226 8.21 10.87 29.59
N LYS A 227 7.10 10.90 30.35
CA LYS A 227 6.05 9.86 30.34
C LYS A 227 5.39 9.77 28.97
N ILE A 228 4.92 10.88 28.41
CA ILE A 228 4.28 10.94 27.09
C ILE A 228 5.23 10.43 26.00
N LYS A 229 6.47 10.94 25.99
CA LYS A 229 7.50 10.52 25.02
C LYS A 229 7.75 9.01 25.11
N LYS A 230 7.91 8.47 26.32
CA LYS A 230 8.13 7.03 26.54
C LYS A 230 6.96 6.19 26.03
N LYS A 231 5.72 6.58 26.32
CA LYS A 231 4.52 5.86 25.88
C LYS A 231 4.35 5.89 24.37
N LEU A 232 4.56 7.05 23.74
CA LEU A 232 4.55 7.18 22.28
C LEU A 232 5.58 6.26 21.61
N LEU A 233 6.83 6.31 22.07
CA LEU A 233 7.94 5.59 21.44
C LEU A 233 7.85 4.07 21.63
N ALA A 234 7.15 3.61 22.67
CA ALA A 234 6.93 2.18 22.92
C ALA A 234 5.70 1.61 22.19
N GLN A 235 4.80 2.47 21.70
CA GLN A 235 3.54 2.04 21.12
C GLN A 235 3.74 1.40 19.75
N LYS A 236 3.12 0.23 19.54
CA LYS A 236 2.99 -0.39 18.21
C LYS A 236 1.62 -0.09 17.63
N ALA A 237 1.56 0.12 16.32
CA ALA A 237 0.32 0.44 15.61
C ALA A 237 -0.74 -0.67 15.75
N ASP A 238 -0.33 -1.94 15.73
CA ASP A 238 -1.20 -3.11 15.90
C ASP A 238 -1.67 -3.35 17.35
N LYS A 239 -1.24 -2.51 18.30
CA LYS A 239 -1.54 -2.61 19.75
C LYS A 239 -2.20 -1.35 20.32
N VAL A 240 -2.65 -0.43 19.47
CA VAL A 240 -3.40 0.74 19.94
C VAL A 240 -4.82 0.34 20.33
N VAL A 241 -5.45 1.15 21.17
CA VAL A 241 -6.89 1.02 21.43
C VAL A 241 -7.62 2.03 20.55
N VAL A 242 -8.64 1.57 19.84
CA VAL A 242 -9.43 2.40 18.91
C VAL A 242 -10.87 2.48 19.40
N ASN A 243 -11.43 3.67 19.43
CA ASN A 243 -12.86 3.88 19.64
C ASN A 243 -13.33 5.16 18.91
N TRP A 244 -14.61 5.50 19.07
CA TRP A 244 -15.25 6.66 18.45
C TRP A 244 -14.58 8.01 18.74
N LYS A 245 -13.81 8.14 19.83
CA LYS A 245 -13.08 9.38 20.15
C LYS A 245 -11.79 9.52 19.35
N GLY A 246 -11.18 8.41 18.93
CA GLY A 246 -9.88 8.42 18.29
C GLY A 246 -9.08 7.15 18.57
N VAL A 247 -7.83 7.18 18.11
CA VAL A 247 -6.82 6.17 18.42
C VAL A 247 -6.03 6.60 19.66
N MET A 248 -6.06 5.74 20.66
CA MET A 248 -5.39 5.91 21.94
C MET A 248 -3.99 5.29 21.90
N VAL A 249 -2.99 6.10 22.24
CA VAL A 249 -1.59 5.67 22.37
C VAL A 249 -1.18 5.69 23.84
N GLY A 250 -0.48 4.65 24.27
CA GLY A 250 -0.18 4.40 25.67
C GLY A 250 -1.41 3.90 26.43
N ASN A 251 -1.61 4.43 27.62
CA ASN A 251 -2.76 4.20 28.50
C ASN A 251 -3.76 5.37 28.44
N GLY A 252 -3.75 6.12 27.34
CA GLY A 252 -4.56 7.33 27.20
C GLY A 252 -3.76 8.62 27.19
N GLU A 253 -2.44 8.58 27.23
CA GLU A 253 -1.61 9.79 27.24
C GLU A 253 -1.69 10.59 25.92
N ILE A 254 -2.04 9.96 24.81
CA ILE A 254 -2.07 10.62 23.49
C ILE A 254 -3.28 10.12 22.71
N TRP A 255 -4.01 11.07 22.12
CA TRP A 255 -5.15 10.79 21.24
C TRP A 255 -4.88 11.33 19.85
N ILE A 256 -5.04 10.45 18.86
CA ILE A 256 -4.83 10.71 17.44
C ILE A 256 -6.15 10.49 16.71
N GLY A 257 -6.48 11.36 15.76
CA GLY A 257 -7.72 11.27 15.00
C GLY A 257 -7.62 11.87 13.61
N GLN A 258 -8.65 11.63 12.81
CA GLN A 258 -8.83 12.25 11.50
C GLN A 258 -9.40 13.67 11.69
N ILE A 259 -8.60 14.69 11.40
CA ILE A 259 -8.98 16.10 11.48
C ILE A 259 -9.01 16.69 10.07
N GLY A 260 -10.20 16.78 9.50
CA GLY A 260 -10.37 17.06 8.07
C GLY A 260 -9.70 15.99 7.21
N GLU A 261 -8.80 16.40 6.32
CA GLU A 261 -8.04 15.49 5.45
C GLU A 261 -6.76 14.94 6.10
N GLN A 262 -6.42 15.37 7.33
CA GLN A 262 -5.15 15.03 7.96
C GLN A 262 -5.33 14.20 9.23
N ILE A 263 -4.44 13.25 9.46
CA ILE A 263 -4.30 12.58 10.76
C ILE A 263 -3.45 13.48 11.67
N LYS A 264 -3.94 13.75 12.88
CA LYS A 264 -3.28 14.64 13.85
C LYS A 264 -3.44 14.13 15.29
N VAL A 265 -2.49 14.51 16.15
CA VAL A 265 -2.67 14.46 17.61
C VAL A 265 -3.57 15.62 18.01
N PHE A 266 -4.69 15.34 18.66
CA PHE A 266 -5.65 16.37 19.09
C PHE A 266 -5.78 16.48 20.61
N ALA A 267 -5.29 15.49 21.37
CA ALA A 267 -5.20 15.60 22.82
C ALA A 267 -3.97 14.90 23.41
N LEU A 268 -3.46 15.46 24.49
CA LEU A 268 -2.39 14.90 25.33
C LEU A 268 -2.85 14.89 26.80
N ASN A 269 -2.67 13.75 27.47
CA ASN A 269 -3.03 13.57 28.88
C ASN A 269 -1.74 13.28 29.66
N GLN A 270 -1.45 14.08 30.67
CA GLN A 270 -0.20 13.99 31.44
C GLN A 270 -0.33 13.03 32.62
#